data_AF-A0A9D5YM36-F1
#
_entry.id   AF-A0A9D5YM36-F1
#
_cell.length_a   1.000
_cell.length_b   1.000
_cell.length_c   1.000
_cell.angle_alpha   90.00
_cell.angle_beta   90.00
_cell.angle_gamma   90.00
#
_symmetry.space_group_name_H-M   'P 1'
#
loop_
_entity.id
_entity.type
_entity.pdbx_description
1 polymer ?
#
loop_
_entity_poly.entity_id
_entity_poly.type
_entity_poly.pdbx_seq_one_letter_code
_entity_poly.pdbx_strand_id
1 'polypeptide(L)'
;MRLASNKKIILRKDEKVMKKLIGILLVLTLMLSLTSIAMATDITVNGGADGSEYAAYALLNVTDGGDGKFAYTFNEKYTAILQSVTGATEQADVVAYISALDADGIREFSDAVYAAILAADPAIEADYTSVDGAFAEVAQAYYLIAETKVGDESDTFSLVMLDTAGAENITVNTKEDKPSVEKKVKEMNDSTGFEEWGDSADYDFGDVIAYTIEGRVSNKYANYSSYYYSINDDMEKGLTYNEDAKIYVVNGENSYDVTSYFKMAVSTNEETGYANGFVAECNLKELDEACEDFEITADTTIWVEYSVTLNEYAVAGPEGNKNFVYLEYENNPYVDADGDINTPDRPGSDEPGEGGDEPGGDQPGDGGDQPGKTEIDTNIVFTFDAVVNKVDKNGNALAGAGFTLYKWIKGEDNGSWEQVGEEITGVTTFTFESLDAGQYKLEETTVPNGYNKCEDIEFEVVGVYDKTTDPHTLTALQVLNKDGEDISTGDNATFNATLALGQVSTNVINSSDEVLPGTGGIGTTIFYVVGAALVLGAVVLLITKKRMGTEE
;
A
#
# COMPACT_ATOMS: atom_id res chain seq x y z
N MET A 1 -13.15 26.89 31.85
CA MET A 1 -14.24 27.80 31.41
C MET A 1 -15.06 27.03 30.40
N ARG A 2 -16.32 26.73 30.72
CA ARG A 2 -17.24 25.97 29.87
C ARG A 2 -17.49 26.72 28.56
N LEU A 3 -17.41 26.02 27.44
CA LEU A 3 -18.17 26.34 26.23
C LEU A 3 -18.50 25.02 25.52
N ALA A 4 -19.62 24.45 25.94
CA ALA A 4 -20.43 23.59 25.10
C ALA A 4 -21.13 24.47 24.06
N SER A 5 -21.19 24.03 22.80
CA SER A 5 -22.40 23.99 21.96
C SER A 5 -22.00 23.85 20.48
N ASN A 6 -22.80 23.08 19.75
CA ASN A 6 -22.89 22.98 18.28
C ASN A 6 -22.07 21.89 17.58
N LYS A 7 -22.32 20.63 17.93
CA LYS A 7 -22.43 19.55 16.93
C LYS A 7 -23.73 18.79 17.17
N LYS A 8 -24.83 19.35 16.66
CA LYS A 8 -26.11 18.66 16.49
C LYS A 8 -26.66 19.13 15.14
N ILE A 9 -27.13 18.17 14.35
CA ILE A 9 -27.67 18.30 12.98
C ILE A 9 -26.58 18.07 11.93
N ILE A 10 -26.37 16.79 11.58
CA ILE A 10 -26.36 16.19 10.23
C ILE A 10 -25.95 14.73 10.50
N LEU A 11 -26.93 13.85 10.76
CA LEU A 11 -26.82 12.38 10.75
C LEU A 11 -28.25 11.86 11.02
N ARG A 12 -29.14 12.04 10.04
CA ARG A 12 -30.44 11.36 9.93
C ARG A 12 -30.91 11.50 8.49
N LYS A 13 -30.33 10.73 7.57
CA LYS A 13 -30.96 10.53 6.26
C LYS A 13 -30.83 9.13 5.67
N ASP A 14 -29.98 8.26 6.20
CA ASP A 14 -29.75 6.93 5.61
C ASP A 14 -30.37 5.76 6.40
N GLU A 15 -31.37 6.04 7.23
CA GLU A 15 -32.10 5.02 8.01
C GLU A 15 -33.52 4.76 7.46
N LYS A 16 -33.76 5.06 6.18
CA LYS A 16 -35.12 5.08 5.60
C LYS A 16 -35.37 4.18 4.39
N VAL A 17 -34.42 3.34 3.98
CA VAL A 17 -34.65 2.41 2.87
C VAL A 17 -34.89 0.95 3.32
N MET A 18 -34.56 0.59 4.56
CA MET A 18 -34.78 -0.78 5.08
C MET A 18 -36.08 -0.93 5.90
N LYS A 19 -37.22 -0.45 5.34
CA LYS A 19 -38.56 -0.61 5.96
C LYS A 19 -39.62 -1.10 4.98
N LYS A 20 -39.22 -1.92 4.02
CA LYS A 20 -40.14 -2.72 3.19
C LYS A 20 -39.77 -4.20 3.18
N LEU A 21 -39.47 -4.77 4.33
CA LEU A 21 -39.80 -6.18 4.57
C LEU A 21 -41.28 -6.17 4.93
N ILE A 22 -42.12 -6.36 3.90
CA ILE A 22 -43.56 -6.49 4.05
C ILE A 22 -43.79 -7.69 4.97
N GLY A 23 -44.50 -7.45 6.07
CA GLY A 23 -44.76 -8.47 7.07
C GLY A 23 -45.39 -9.70 6.44
N ILE A 24 -44.81 -10.86 6.73
CA ILE A 24 -45.37 -12.18 6.43
C ILE A 24 -46.74 -12.24 7.13
N LEU A 25 -47.83 -12.00 6.41
CA LEU A 25 -49.18 -12.19 6.93
C LEU A 25 -49.50 -13.68 6.81
N LEU A 26 -49.11 -14.42 7.84
CA LEU A 26 -49.31 -15.85 7.99
C LEU A 26 -50.82 -16.19 8.01
N VAL A 27 -51.30 -16.84 6.95
CA VAL A 27 -52.62 -17.46 6.94
C VAL A 27 -52.46 -18.97 6.90
N LEU A 28 -52.61 -19.60 8.06
CA LEU A 28 -52.91 -21.03 8.19
C LEU A 28 -54.27 -21.29 7.54
N THR A 29 -54.31 -21.60 6.25
CA THR A 29 -55.54 -22.03 5.57
C THR A 29 -55.61 -23.55 5.50
N LEU A 30 -56.66 -24.10 6.13
CA LEU A 30 -57.24 -25.39 5.77
C LEU A 30 -57.37 -25.48 4.25
N MET A 31 -56.99 -26.63 3.68
CA MET A 31 -57.16 -27.03 2.28
C MET A 31 -58.56 -26.67 1.77
N LEU A 32 -58.69 -25.51 1.12
CA LEU A 32 -59.79 -25.19 0.23
C LEU A 32 -59.17 -25.11 -1.16
N SER A 33 -59.68 -25.96 -2.06
CA SER A 33 -59.27 -26.10 -3.45
C SER A 33 -59.52 -24.80 -4.22
N LEU A 34 -58.63 -23.82 -4.05
CA LEU A 34 -58.51 -22.67 -4.93
C LEU A 34 -57.60 -23.08 -6.09
N THR A 35 -58.00 -22.75 -7.32
CA THR A 35 -57.16 -22.88 -8.50
C THR A 35 -55.97 -21.94 -8.34
N SER A 36 -54.81 -22.45 -7.93
CA SER A 36 -53.59 -21.65 -7.82
C SER A 36 -53.10 -21.26 -9.22
N ILE A 37 -52.73 -20.00 -9.39
CA ILE A 37 -52.06 -19.50 -10.58
C ILE A 37 -50.59 -19.31 -10.19
N ALA A 38 -49.68 -19.98 -10.88
CA ALA A 38 -48.25 -19.72 -10.72
C ALA A 38 -47.96 -18.30 -11.26
N MET A 39 -47.26 -17.49 -10.48
CA MET A 39 -46.86 -16.13 -10.88
C MET A 39 -45.36 -16.11 -11.17
N ALA A 40 -44.98 -15.32 -12.17
CA ALA A 40 -43.59 -15.09 -12.53
C ALA A 40 -43.10 -13.75 -11.94
N THR A 41 -41.79 -13.61 -11.81
CA THR A 41 -41.10 -12.41 -11.33
C THR A 41 -39.73 -12.31 -12.00
N ASP A 42 -39.25 -11.08 -12.17
CA ASP A 42 -37.87 -10.82 -12.56
C ASP A 42 -37.05 -10.44 -11.32
N ILE A 43 -35.89 -11.08 -11.13
CA ILE A 43 -34.96 -10.79 -10.04
C ILE A 43 -33.68 -10.20 -10.63
N THR A 44 -33.24 -9.08 -10.07
CA THR A 44 -31.93 -8.49 -10.36
C THR A 44 -31.08 -8.45 -9.09
N VAL A 45 -29.92 -9.09 -9.12
CA VAL A 45 -28.87 -8.96 -8.10
C VAL A 45 -27.87 -7.92 -8.59
N ASN A 46 -27.71 -6.84 -7.84
CA ASN A 46 -26.70 -5.81 -8.10
C ASN A 46 -25.53 -5.96 -7.13
N GLY A 47 -24.35 -5.50 -7.52
CA GLY A 47 -23.22 -5.31 -6.61
C GLY A 47 -22.02 -6.19 -6.91
N GLY A 48 -22.21 -7.35 -7.53
CA GLY A 48 -21.10 -8.12 -8.10
C GLY A 48 -20.57 -7.49 -9.39
N ALA A 49 -19.29 -7.74 -9.66
CA ALA A 49 -18.64 -7.36 -10.90
C ALA A 49 -19.23 -8.07 -12.15
N ASP A 50 -18.96 -7.50 -13.33
CA ASP A 50 -19.30 -8.12 -14.61
C ASP A 50 -18.67 -9.53 -14.67
N GLY A 51 -19.45 -10.53 -15.04
CA GLY A 51 -19.02 -11.94 -15.07
C GLY A 51 -19.33 -12.73 -13.80
N SER A 52 -19.86 -12.11 -12.73
CA SER A 52 -20.35 -12.84 -11.55
C SER A 52 -21.46 -13.82 -11.93
N GLU A 53 -21.40 -15.03 -11.36
CA GLU A 53 -22.38 -16.10 -11.59
C GLU A 53 -23.18 -16.37 -10.31
N TYR A 54 -24.48 -16.60 -10.46
CA TYR A 54 -25.41 -16.80 -9.35
C TYR A 54 -26.27 -18.04 -9.55
N ALA A 55 -26.54 -18.75 -8.45
CA ALA A 55 -27.47 -19.86 -8.34
C ALA A 55 -28.63 -19.50 -7.41
N ALA A 56 -29.86 -19.70 -7.87
CA ALA A 56 -31.08 -19.49 -7.09
C ALA A 56 -31.77 -20.81 -6.73
N TYR A 57 -32.06 -20.98 -5.44
CA TYR A 57 -32.70 -22.15 -4.83
C TYR A 57 -34.06 -21.74 -4.27
N ALA A 58 -35.16 -22.22 -4.87
CA ALA A 58 -36.53 -21.89 -4.48
C ALA A 58 -36.97 -22.74 -3.28
N LEU A 59 -36.57 -22.35 -2.07
CA LEU A 59 -36.79 -23.13 -0.85
C LEU A 59 -38.28 -23.39 -0.55
N LEU A 60 -39.12 -22.37 -0.72
CA LEU A 60 -40.58 -22.47 -0.54
C LEU A 60 -41.32 -21.94 -1.78
N ASN A 61 -42.27 -22.72 -2.28
CA ASN A 61 -43.17 -22.29 -3.34
C ASN A 61 -44.16 -21.25 -2.82
N VAL A 62 -44.40 -20.18 -3.60
CA VAL A 62 -45.39 -19.15 -3.27
C VAL A 62 -46.62 -19.28 -4.16
N THR A 63 -47.81 -19.15 -3.57
CA THR A 63 -49.09 -19.08 -4.29
C THR A 63 -49.91 -17.88 -3.82
N ASP A 64 -50.53 -17.16 -4.76
CA ASP A 64 -51.42 -16.05 -4.46
C ASP A 64 -52.80 -16.59 -4.00
N GLY A 65 -53.15 -16.27 -2.75
CA GLY A 65 -54.46 -16.57 -2.17
C GLY A 65 -55.50 -15.48 -2.39
N GLY A 66 -55.13 -14.37 -3.05
CA GLY A 66 -55.92 -13.16 -3.22
C GLY A 66 -55.81 -12.18 -2.03
N ASP A 67 -56.25 -10.94 -2.24
CA ASP A 67 -56.23 -9.87 -1.23
C ASP A 67 -54.84 -9.57 -0.63
N GLY A 68 -53.77 -9.79 -1.40
CA GLY A 68 -52.38 -9.60 -0.95
C GLY A 68 -51.92 -10.63 0.08
N LYS A 69 -52.55 -11.81 0.10
CA LYS A 69 -52.18 -12.93 0.97
C LYS A 69 -51.51 -14.01 0.15
N PHE A 70 -50.39 -14.50 0.65
CA PHE A 70 -49.59 -15.52 -0.01
C PHE A 70 -49.51 -16.76 0.87
N ALA A 71 -49.59 -17.93 0.23
CA ALA A 71 -49.39 -19.21 0.89
C ALA A 71 -48.05 -19.79 0.46
N TYR A 72 -47.27 -20.20 1.47
CA TYR A 72 -45.95 -20.80 1.30
C TYR A 72 -46.07 -22.31 1.49
N THR A 73 -45.53 -23.07 0.55
CA THR A 73 -45.48 -24.53 0.60
C THR A 73 -44.07 -25.02 0.40
N PHE A 74 -43.75 -26.22 0.90
CA PHE A 74 -42.44 -26.79 0.65
C PHE A 74 -42.19 -26.93 -0.86
N ASN A 75 -40.98 -26.59 -1.27
CA ASN A 75 -40.40 -27.22 -2.44
C ASN A 75 -39.85 -28.59 -2.00
N GLU A 76 -40.32 -29.66 -2.64
CA GLU A 76 -39.96 -31.04 -2.29
C GLU A 76 -38.44 -31.26 -2.33
N LYS A 77 -37.73 -30.54 -3.21
CA LYS A 77 -36.27 -30.60 -3.37
C LYS A 77 -35.50 -30.22 -2.11
N TYR A 78 -36.01 -29.28 -1.31
CA TYR A 78 -35.34 -28.72 -0.14
C TYR A 78 -35.98 -29.14 1.19
N THR A 79 -37.03 -29.96 1.16
CA THR A 79 -37.83 -30.28 2.37
C THR A 79 -36.98 -30.91 3.47
N ALA A 80 -36.15 -31.90 3.15
CA ALA A 80 -35.31 -32.58 4.13
C ALA A 80 -34.28 -31.62 4.77
N ILE A 81 -33.70 -30.73 3.96
CA ILE A 81 -32.75 -29.71 4.43
C ILE A 81 -33.44 -28.75 5.38
N LEU A 82 -34.58 -28.18 4.98
CA LEU A 82 -35.33 -27.23 5.80
C LEU A 82 -35.78 -27.86 7.12
N GLN A 83 -36.24 -29.12 7.11
CA GLN A 83 -36.60 -29.83 8.33
C GLN A 83 -35.39 -30.08 9.24
N SER A 84 -34.24 -30.41 8.66
CA SER A 84 -32.99 -30.63 9.41
C SER A 84 -32.49 -29.34 10.06
N VAL A 85 -32.38 -28.25 9.30
CA VAL A 85 -31.86 -26.96 9.76
C VAL A 85 -32.77 -26.34 10.83
N THR A 86 -34.09 -26.39 10.63
CA THR A 86 -35.04 -25.78 11.58
C THR A 86 -35.42 -26.69 12.75
N GLY A 87 -35.17 -27.99 12.64
CA GLY A 87 -35.66 -29.00 13.59
C GLY A 87 -37.18 -29.21 13.58
N ALA A 88 -37.91 -28.57 12.66
CA ALA A 88 -39.36 -28.68 12.52
C ALA A 88 -39.75 -29.66 11.41
N THR A 89 -40.77 -30.49 11.63
CA THR A 89 -41.20 -31.50 10.63
C THR A 89 -42.38 -31.03 9.78
N GLU A 90 -43.29 -30.24 10.35
CA GLU A 90 -44.48 -29.77 9.64
C GLU A 90 -44.18 -28.46 8.91
N GLN A 91 -44.73 -28.32 7.69
CA GLN A 91 -44.54 -27.12 6.86
C GLN A 91 -44.93 -25.82 7.59
N ALA A 92 -46.03 -25.85 8.34
CA ALA A 92 -46.49 -24.69 9.10
C ALA A 92 -45.48 -24.25 10.16
N ASP A 93 -44.76 -25.20 10.76
CA ASP A 93 -43.77 -24.94 11.81
C ASP A 93 -42.47 -24.40 11.21
N VAL A 94 -42.03 -24.90 10.05
CA VAL A 94 -40.88 -24.34 9.31
C VAL A 94 -41.16 -22.90 8.87
N VAL A 95 -42.33 -22.64 8.30
CA VAL A 95 -42.72 -21.28 7.88
C VAL A 95 -42.80 -20.35 9.10
N ALA A 96 -43.35 -20.82 10.22
CA ALA A 96 -43.42 -20.06 11.46
C ALA A 96 -42.03 -19.78 12.05
N TYR A 97 -41.10 -20.74 11.98
CA TYR A 97 -39.71 -20.58 12.39
C TYR A 97 -39.05 -19.45 11.58
N ILE A 98 -39.05 -19.54 10.24
CA ILE A 98 -38.41 -18.56 9.36
C ILE A 98 -39.01 -17.16 9.58
N SER A 99 -40.34 -17.08 9.75
CA SER A 99 -41.04 -15.81 9.95
C SER A 99 -40.71 -15.12 11.27
N ALA A 100 -40.17 -15.84 12.24
CA ALA A 100 -39.82 -15.32 13.57
C ALA A 100 -38.35 -14.88 13.66
N LEU A 101 -37.53 -15.17 12.65
CA LEU A 101 -36.12 -14.79 12.62
C LEU A 101 -35.94 -13.29 12.47
N ASP A 102 -34.95 -12.74 13.18
CA ASP A 102 -34.43 -11.40 12.95
C ASP A 102 -33.29 -11.44 11.90
N ALA A 103 -32.56 -10.34 11.72
CA ALA A 103 -31.53 -10.27 10.69
C ALA A 103 -30.38 -11.27 10.92
N ASP A 104 -29.98 -11.46 12.18
CA ASP A 104 -28.89 -12.37 12.54
C ASP A 104 -29.37 -13.83 12.42
N GLY A 105 -30.59 -14.11 12.89
CA GLY A 105 -31.20 -15.43 12.70
C GLY A 105 -31.42 -15.81 11.23
N ILE A 106 -31.74 -14.85 10.36
CA ILE A 106 -31.84 -15.09 8.91
C ILE A 106 -30.47 -15.42 8.31
N ARG A 107 -29.39 -14.81 8.81
CA ARG A 107 -28.03 -15.13 8.37
C ARG A 107 -27.63 -16.55 8.78
N GLU A 108 -27.78 -16.89 10.06
CA GLU A 108 -27.51 -18.25 10.56
C GLU A 108 -28.32 -19.30 9.79
N PHE A 109 -29.60 -19.01 9.53
CA PHE A 109 -30.45 -19.88 8.73
C PHE A 109 -29.97 -20.01 7.28
N SER A 110 -29.60 -18.91 6.61
CA SER A 110 -29.13 -18.96 5.22
C SER A 110 -27.86 -19.79 5.08
N ASP A 111 -26.92 -19.60 6.00
CA ASP A 111 -25.62 -20.25 5.95
C ASP A 111 -25.77 -21.75 6.20
N ALA A 112 -26.59 -22.15 7.19
CA ALA A 112 -26.88 -23.55 7.47
C ALA A 112 -27.65 -24.25 6.33
N VAL A 113 -28.59 -23.57 5.68
CA VAL A 113 -29.30 -24.12 4.51
C VAL A 113 -28.36 -24.29 3.33
N TYR A 114 -27.51 -23.30 3.04
CA TYR A 114 -26.60 -23.37 1.92
C TYR A 114 -25.51 -24.43 2.12
N ALA A 115 -24.91 -24.50 3.31
CA ALA A 115 -23.99 -25.58 3.66
C ALA A 115 -24.63 -26.98 3.48
N ALA A 116 -25.89 -27.14 3.90
CA ALA A 116 -26.62 -28.39 3.70
C ALA A 116 -26.96 -28.69 2.23
N ILE A 117 -27.11 -27.66 1.38
CA ILE A 117 -27.26 -27.81 -0.08
C ILE A 117 -25.95 -28.30 -0.69
N LEU A 118 -24.81 -27.69 -0.32
CA LEU A 118 -23.48 -28.06 -0.80
C LEU A 118 -23.10 -29.49 -0.37
N ALA A 119 -23.47 -29.90 0.84
CA ALA A 119 -23.18 -31.22 1.39
C ALA A 119 -24.15 -32.34 0.94
N ALA A 120 -25.18 -32.03 0.13
CA ALA A 120 -26.21 -33.00 -0.24
C ALA A 120 -25.68 -34.09 -1.20
N ASP A 121 -26.02 -35.35 -0.93
CA ASP A 121 -25.78 -36.50 -1.82
C ASP A 121 -27.09 -37.25 -2.10
N PRO A 122 -27.58 -37.28 -3.36
CA PRO A 122 -26.97 -36.67 -4.55
C PRO A 122 -27.02 -35.13 -4.51
N ALA A 123 -26.10 -34.50 -5.23
CA ALA A 123 -26.00 -33.05 -5.33
C ALA A 123 -27.34 -32.40 -5.73
N ILE A 124 -27.66 -31.28 -5.07
CA ILE A 124 -28.86 -30.50 -5.35
C ILE A 124 -28.51 -29.38 -6.31
N GLU A 125 -28.93 -29.53 -7.57
CA GLU A 125 -28.78 -28.49 -8.58
C GLU A 125 -29.51 -27.19 -8.20
N ALA A 126 -29.10 -26.05 -8.73
CA ALA A 126 -29.88 -24.82 -8.62
C ALA A 126 -31.23 -24.95 -9.37
N ASP A 127 -32.24 -24.17 -8.99
CA ASP A 127 -33.48 -24.08 -9.78
C ASP A 127 -33.32 -23.12 -10.96
N TYR A 128 -32.53 -22.07 -10.77
CA TYR A 128 -32.14 -21.12 -11.81
C TYR A 128 -30.67 -20.72 -11.63
N THR A 129 -30.01 -20.40 -12.73
CA THR A 129 -28.68 -19.79 -12.73
C THR A 129 -28.68 -18.53 -13.58
N SER A 130 -27.76 -17.61 -13.29
CA SER A 130 -27.57 -16.38 -14.05
C SER A 130 -26.10 -15.98 -14.09
N VAL A 131 -25.69 -15.39 -15.21
CA VAL A 131 -24.52 -14.51 -15.26
C VAL A 131 -25.02 -13.07 -15.07
N ASP A 132 -24.26 -12.21 -14.39
CA ASP A 132 -24.58 -10.80 -14.12
C ASP A 132 -25.90 -10.58 -13.34
N GLY A 133 -26.35 -11.58 -12.57
CA GLY A 133 -27.42 -11.42 -11.57
C GLY A 133 -28.85 -11.20 -12.10
N ALA A 134 -29.12 -11.39 -13.39
CA ALA A 134 -30.44 -11.19 -13.99
C ALA A 134 -31.23 -12.50 -14.22
N PHE A 135 -32.20 -12.79 -13.34
CA PHE A 135 -33.12 -13.91 -13.48
C PHE A 135 -34.47 -13.43 -14.06
N ALA A 136 -34.83 -13.88 -15.26
CA ALA A 136 -36.05 -13.48 -15.94
C ALA A 136 -37.16 -14.54 -15.86
N GLU A 137 -38.40 -14.10 -15.68
CA GLU A 137 -39.63 -14.90 -15.66
C GLU A 137 -39.58 -16.13 -14.72
N VAL A 138 -38.85 -16.02 -13.60
CA VAL A 138 -38.75 -17.11 -12.61
C VAL A 138 -40.03 -17.19 -11.79
N ALA A 139 -40.38 -18.38 -11.29
CA ALA A 139 -41.56 -18.53 -10.43
C ALA A 139 -41.41 -17.69 -9.15
N GLN A 140 -42.51 -17.15 -8.61
CA GLN A 140 -42.45 -16.57 -7.27
C GLN A 140 -42.21 -17.66 -6.22
N ALA A 141 -41.19 -17.45 -5.40
CA ALA A 141 -40.78 -18.33 -4.31
C ALA A 141 -40.08 -17.54 -3.20
N TYR A 142 -39.82 -18.24 -2.09
CA TYR A 142 -38.84 -17.82 -1.10
C TYR A 142 -37.48 -18.42 -1.50
N TYR A 143 -36.60 -17.57 -2.01
CA TYR A 143 -35.31 -17.95 -2.59
C TYR A 143 -34.16 -17.80 -1.60
N LEU A 144 -33.19 -18.71 -1.73
CA LEU A 144 -31.79 -18.48 -1.36
C LEU A 144 -31.01 -18.31 -2.67
N ILE A 145 -30.30 -17.20 -2.83
CA ILE A 145 -29.50 -16.88 -4.01
C ILE A 145 -28.05 -16.80 -3.55
N ALA A 146 -27.22 -17.70 -4.06
CA ALA A 146 -25.79 -17.76 -3.81
C ALA A 146 -25.05 -17.26 -5.04
N GLU A 147 -24.07 -16.39 -4.84
CA GLU A 147 -23.00 -16.19 -5.81
C GLU A 147 -22.14 -17.45 -5.84
N THR A 148 -21.89 -17.97 -7.03
CA THR A 148 -21.14 -19.21 -7.26
C THR A 148 -19.82 -18.96 -7.96
N LYS A 149 -19.60 -17.72 -8.43
CA LYS A 149 -18.36 -17.23 -8.99
C LYS A 149 -18.34 -15.71 -8.92
N VAL A 150 -17.23 -15.14 -8.47
CA VAL A 150 -16.99 -13.69 -8.51
C VAL A 150 -16.53 -13.26 -9.91
N GLY A 151 -16.98 -12.10 -10.38
CA GLY A 151 -16.54 -11.50 -11.64
C GLY A 151 -15.15 -10.87 -11.60
N ASP A 152 -14.67 -10.54 -10.39
CA ASP A 152 -13.38 -9.91 -10.11
C ASP A 152 -12.67 -10.65 -8.95
N GLU A 153 -11.36 -10.84 -9.04
CA GLU A 153 -10.60 -11.58 -8.01
C GLU A 153 -10.53 -10.85 -6.67
N SER A 154 -10.84 -9.56 -6.62
CA SER A 154 -10.92 -8.78 -5.39
C SER A 154 -12.30 -8.80 -4.73
N ASP A 155 -13.31 -9.39 -5.36
CA ASP A 155 -14.65 -9.47 -4.80
C ASP A 155 -14.80 -10.66 -3.83
N THR A 156 -15.90 -10.63 -3.06
CA THR A 156 -16.21 -11.67 -2.07
C THR A 156 -17.54 -12.31 -2.42
N PHE A 157 -17.75 -13.56 -2.04
CA PHE A 157 -19.00 -14.25 -2.34
C PHE A 157 -20.17 -13.67 -1.55
N SER A 158 -21.33 -13.53 -2.20
CA SER A 158 -22.57 -13.11 -1.55
C SER A 158 -23.64 -14.20 -1.43
N LEU A 159 -24.35 -14.20 -0.30
CA LEU A 159 -25.53 -15.03 -0.05
C LEU A 159 -26.74 -14.18 0.38
N VAL A 160 -27.84 -14.34 -0.35
CA VAL A 160 -29.05 -13.53 -0.23
C VAL A 160 -30.29 -14.40 -0.02
N MET A 161 -31.10 -14.05 0.99
CA MET A 161 -32.46 -14.57 1.16
C MET A 161 -33.48 -13.59 0.59
N LEU A 162 -34.41 -14.08 -0.24
CA LEU A 162 -35.33 -13.22 -0.99
C LEU A 162 -36.75 -13.79 -1.06
N ASP A 163 -37.72 -13.06 -0.53
CA ASP A 163 -39.14 -13.33 -0.75
C ASP A 163 -39.65 -12.52 -1.95
N THR A 164 -40.20 -13.22 -2.95
CA THR A 164 -40.69 -12.61 -4.19
C THR A 164 -42.22 -12.51 -4.25
N ALA A 165 -42.92 -12.88 -3.17
CA ALA A 165 -44.37 -12.88 -3.10
C ALA A 165 -45.00 -11.52 -3.50
N GLY A 166 -45.80 -11.55 -4.57
CA GLY A 166 -46.55 -10.38 -5.06
C GLY A 166 -45.71 -9.35 -5.82
N ALA A 167 -44.44 -9.64 -6.11
CA ALA A 167 -43.56 -8.75 -6.87
C ALA A 167 -43.45 -9.22 -8.33
N GLU A 168 -43.64 -8.29 -9.28
CA GLU A 168 -43.35 -8.56 -10.71
C GLU A 168 -41.86 -8.36 -11.02
N ASN A 169 -41.19 -7.47 -10.29
CA ASN A 169 -39.77 -7.16 -10.42
C ASN A 169 -39.20 -6.90 -9.03
N ILE A 170 -38.04 -7.46 -8.72
CA ILE A 170 -37.33 -7.24 -7.47
C ILE A 170 -35.84 -7.02 -7.74
N THR A 171 -35.26 -6.09 -6.99
CA THR A 171 -33.83 -5.80 -7.03
C THR A 171 -33.27 -5.97 -5.64
N VAL A 172 -32.20 -6.74 -5.53
CA VAL A 172 -31.45 -6.94 -4.29
C VAL A 172 -29.98 -6.61 -4.55
N ASN A 173 -29.28 -6.17 -3.50
CA ASN A 173 -27.86 -5.88 -3.60
C ASN A 173 -27.07 -6.95 -2.84
N THR A 174 -25.90 -7.32 -3.37
CA THR A 174 -24.91 -8.11 -2.63
C THR A 174 -24.42 -7.32 -1.41
N LYS A 175 -23.89 -8.04 -0.42
CA LYS A 175 -23.40 -7.48 0.85
C LYS A 175 -21.94 -7.86 1.08
N GLU A 176 -21.13 -7.53 0.11
CA GLU A 176 -19.71 -7.83 0.05
C GLU A 176 -18.88 -6.78 0.79
N ASP A 177 -17.70 -7.20 1.26
CA ASP A 177 -16.70 -6.32 1.86
C ASP A 177 -15.35 -7.01 1.82
N LYS A 178 -14.29 -6.28 1.47
CA LYS A 178 -12.95 -6.80 1.29
C LYS A 178 -11.95 -6.14 2.25
N PRO A 179 -10.89 -6.84 2.66
CA PRO A 179 -9.78 -6.22 3.37
C PRO A 179 -9.09 -5.17 2.49
N SER A 180 -8.20 -4.39 3.11
CA SER A 180 -7.35 -3.41 2.40
C SER A 180 -5.93 -3.50 2.92
N VAL A 181 -4.97 -3.00 2.13
CA VAL A 181 -3.57 -2.90 2.55
C VAL A 181 -3.01 -1.54 2.16
N GLU A 182 -2.12 -1.03 3.00
CA GLU A 182 -1.33 0.18 2.74
C GLU A 182 0.11 -0.08 3.19
N LYS A 183 1.08 0.38 2.41
CA LYS A 183 2.51 0.36 2.69
C LYS A 183 3.02 1.78 2.81
N LYS A 184 3.94 2.01 3.74
CA LYS A 184 4.71 3.25 3.83
C LYS A 184 6.19 2.94 3.93
N VAL A 185 6.97 3.83 3.34
CA VAL A 185 8.43 3.91 3.47
C VAL A 185 8.77 5.12 4.32
N LYS A 186 9.78 4.98 5.17
CA LYS A 186 10.30 6.11 5.94
C LYS A 186 11.27 6.89 5.07
N GLU A 187 11.13 8.21 5.04
CA GLU A 187 12.08 9.17 4.48
C GLU A 187 13.01 9.65 5.59
N MET A 188 14.32 9.73 5.29
CA MET A 188 15.34 10.23 6.21
C MET A 188 16.39 11.05 5.47
N ASN A 189 16.38 12.37 5.69
CA ASN A 189 17.42 13.23 5.18
C ASN A 189 18.48 13.50 6.25
N ASP A 190 19.66 12.91 6.12
CA ASP A 190 20.74 13.02 7.11
C ASP A 190 21.31 14.44 7.28
N SER A 191 21.22 15.26 6.25
CA SER A 191 21.77 16.63 6.18
C SER A 191 20.89 17.60 6.96
N THR A 192 19.59 17.36 6.98
CA THR A 192 18.59 18.20 7.64
C THR A 192 17.95 17.56 8.87
N GLY A 193 18.11 16.26 9.06
CA GLY A 193 17.42 15.43 10.06
C GLY A 193 15.90 15.43 9.88
N PHE A 194 15.44 15.53 8.63
CA PHE A 194 14.02 15.42 8.30
C PHE A 194 13.61 13.94 8.32
N GLU A 195 12.43 13.66 8.86
CA GLU A 195 11.85 12.31 8.91
C GLU A 195 10.35 12.39 8.61
N GLU A 196 9.86 11.56 7.69
CA GLU A 196 8.44 11.45 7.34
C GLU A 196 8.12 10.02 6.90
N TRP A 197 6.90 9.53 7.16
CA TRP A 197 6.41 8.30 6.53
C TRP A 197 5.57 8.68 5.32
N GLY A 198 5.78 8.02 4.19
CA GLY A 198 5.06 8.32 2.95
C GLY A 198 5.21 7.22 1.90
N ASP A 199 4.83 7.54 0.67
CA ASP A 199 4.83 6.60 -0.46
C ASP A 199 6.09 6.67 -1.32
N SER A 200 7.03 7.53 -0.92
CA SER A 200 8.37 7.59 -1.49
C SER A 200 9.38 8.10 -0.49
N ALA A 201 10.64 7.72 -0.70
CA ALA A 201 11.79 8.22 0.01
C ALA A 201 13.01 8.31 -0.92
N ASP A 202 14.09 8.93 -0.48
CA ASP A 202 15.40 8.84 -1.10
C ASP A 202 16.50 8.45 -0.12
N TYR A 203 17.49 7.69 -0.61
CA TYR A 203 18.51 7.04 0.22
C TYR A 203 19.84 6.90 -0.49
N ASP A 204 20.93 6.88 0.30
CA ASP A 204 22.27 6.57 -0.19
C ASP A 204 22.45 5.05 -0.34
N PHE A 205 23.42 4.65 -1.15
CA PHE A 205 23.86 3.27 -1.25
C PHE A 205 24.23 2.68 0.11
N GLY A 206 23.70 1.49 0.38
CA GLY A 206 23.97 0.74 1.60
C GLY A 206 23.15 1.17 2.81
N ASP A 207 22.30 2.20 2.68
CA ASP A 207 21.41 2.61 3.75
C ASP A 207 20.34 1.55 4.03
N VAL A 208 19.96 1.48 5.31
CA VAL A 208 18.87 0.63 5.80
C VAL A 208 17.60 1.47 5.89
N ILE A 209 16.61 1.08 5.09
CA ILE A 209 15.34 1.74 4.86
C ILE A 209 14.27 1.02 5.68
N ALA A 210 13.48 1.77 6.45
CA ALA A 210 12.38 1.22 7.24
C ALA A 210 11.07 1.24 6.44
N TYR A 211 10.34 0.14 6.49
CA TYR A 211 9.02 -0.02 5.88
C TYR A 211 7.98 -0.46 6.90
N THR A 212 6.74 -0.07 6.65
CA THR A 212 5.55 -0.55 7.38
C THR A 212 4.47 -1.02 6.41
N ILE A 213 3.74 -2.07 6.78
CA ILE A 213 2.52 -2.50 6.07
C ILE A 213 1.36 -2.51 7.07
N GLU A 214 0.25 -1.85 6.71
CA GLU A 214 -1.03 -1.85 7.40
C GLU A 214 -2.03 -2.70 6.64
N GLY A 215 -2.25 -3.94 7.07
CA GLY A 215 -3.31 -4.81 6.55
C GLY A 215 -4.58 -4.71 7.40
N ARG A 216 -5.71 -4.35 6.79
CA ARG A 216 -7.02 -4.34 7.48
C ARG A 216 -7.76 -5.64 7.26
N VAL A 217 -8.57 -6.00 8.25
CA VAL A 217 -9.46 -7.16 8.19
C VAL A 217 -10.81 -6.74 7.59
N SER A 218 -11.48 -7.63 6.84
CA SER A 218 -12.81 -7.35 6.27
C SER A 218 -13.83 -7.04 7.37
N ASN A 219 -14.75 -6.11 7.10
CA ASN A 219 -15.91 -5.83 7.96
C ASN A 219 -16.86 -7.03 8.09
N LYS A 220 -16.66 -8.06 7.26
CA LYS A 220 -17.41 -9.32 7.28
C LYS A 220 -16.66 -10.46 7.95
N TYR A 221 -15.50 -10.23 8.56
CA TYR A 221 -14.71 -11.25 9.26
C TYR A 221 -15.53 -12.12 10.23
N ALA A 222 -16.52 -11.54 10.91
CA ALA A 222 -17.41 -12.28 11.82
C ALA A 222 -18.24 -13.38 11.12
N ASN A 223 -18.48 -13.26 9.81
CA ASN A 223 -19.23 -14.23 9.02
C ASN A 223 -18.40 -15.46 8.62
N TYR A 224 -17.08 -15.40 8.76
CA TYR A 224 -16.19 -16.48 8.35
C TYR A 224 -15.96 -17.45 9.52
N SER A 225 -15.98 -18.75 9.23
CA SER A 225 -15.60 -19.81 10.18
C SER A 225 -14.08 -20.04 10.21
N SER A 226 -13.42 -19.85 9.08
CA SER A 226 -11.97 -19.85 8.86
C SER A 226 -11.60 -18.61 8.05
N TYR A 227 -10.43 -18.01 8.26
CA TYR A 227 -10.04 -16.80 7.52
C TYR A 227 -8.56 -16.82 7.16
N TYR A 228 -8.26 -17.34 5.97
CA TYR A 228 -6.94 -17.23 5.35
C TYR A 228 -6.57 -15.77 5.15
N TYR A 229 -5.34 -15.41 5.50
CA TYR A 229 -4.79 -14.07 5.36
C TYR A 229 -3.29 -14.14 5.07
N SER A 230 -2.88 -13.63 3.91
CA SER A 230 -1.51 -13.68 3.44
C SER A 230 -1.05 -12.29 2.99
N ILE A 231 0.06 -11.83 3.57
CA ILE A 231 0.72 -10.58 3.18
C ILE A 231 1.85 -10.95 2.22
N ASN A 232 1.79 -10.42 1.00
CA ASN A 232 2.75 -10.72 -0.06
C ASN A 232 3.54 -9.46 -0.40
N ASP A 233 4.82 -9.47 -0.09
CA ASP A 233 5.77 -8.38 -0.32
C ASP A 233 6.80 -8.81 -1.38
N ASP A 234 7.03 -7.97 -2.38
CA ASP A 234 8.05 -8.19 -3.42
C ASP A 234 8.70 -6.86 -3.81
N MET A 235 10.02 -6.86 -4.01
CA MET A 235 10.79 -5.66 -4.32
C MET A 235 11.71 -5.83 -5.52
N GLU A 236 11.93 -4.72 -6.24
CA GLU A 236 12.83 -4.66 -7.39
C GLU A 236 14.29 -4.85 -6.96
N LYS A 237 15.15 -5.27 -7.90
CA LYS A 237 16.52 -5.73 -7.63
C LYS A 237 17.44 -4.74 -6.91
N GLY A 238 17.13 -3.44 -6.96
CA GLY A 238 17.85 -2.40 -6.23
C GLY A 238 17.67 -2.42 -4.71
N LEU A 239 16.74 -3.25 -4.23
CA LEU A 239 16.37 -3.40 -2.83
C LEU A 239 16.67 -4.82 -2.34
N THR A 240 17.27 -4.93 -1.16
CA THR A 240 17.54 -6.21 -0.49
C THR A 240 16.76 -6.29 0.82
N TYR A 241 15.86 -7.26 0.94
CA TYR A 241 15.15 -7.52 2.19
C TYR A 241 16.11 -8.01 3.28
N ASN A 242 16.01 -7.44 4.50
CA ASN A 242 16.91 -7.77 5.61
C ASN A 242 16.42 -8.94 6.49
N GLU A 243 15.34 -9.62 6.11
CA GLU A 243 14.83 -10.82 6.80
C GLU A 243 14.45 -10.58 8.28
N ASP A 244 13.93 -9.39 8.59
CA ASP A 244 13.69 -8.91 9.96
C ASP A 244 12.24 -8.52 10.25
N ALA A 245 11.28 -8.99 9.43
CA ALA A 245 9.88 -8.62 9.57
C ALA A 245 9.31 -9.02 10.94
N LYS A 246 8.57 -8.10 11.55
CA LYS A 246 7.78 -8.32 12.76
C LYS A 246 6.34 -7.99 12.50
N ILE A 247 5.44 -8.86 12.95
CA ILE A 247 4.01 -8.78 12.67
C ILE A 247 3.26 -8.60 13.99
N TYR A 248 2.34 -7.65 13.99
CA TYR A 248 1.57 -7.26 15.15
C TYR A 248 0.08 -7.29 14.85
N VAL A 249 -0.72 -7.73 15.82
CA VAL A 249 -2.14 -7.39 15.88
C VAL A 249 -2.27 -6.04 16.58
N VAL A 250 -2.95 -5.09 15.95
CA VAL A 250 -3.18 -3.74 16.48
C VAL A 250 -4.68 -3.49 16.64
N ASN A 251 -5.07 -3.19 17.88
CA ASN A 251 -6.45 -2.89 18.28
C ASN A 251 -6.46 -1.53 19.02
N GLY A 252 -6.76 -0.46 18.28
CA GLY A 252 -6.70 0.90 18.81
C GLY A 252 -5.27 1.30 19.19
N GLU A 253 -5.01 1.59 20.47
CA GLU A 253 -3.67 1.96 20.96
C GLU A 253 -2.83 0.74 21.40
N ASN A 254 -3.40 -0.47 21.42
CA ASN A 254 -2.72 -1.68 21.84
C ASN A 254 -2.11 -2.41 20.65
N SER A 255 -0.92 -2.98 20.83
CA SER A 255 -0.21 -3.79 19.85
C SER A 255 0.35 -5.07 20.50
N TYR A 256 0.25 -6.18 19.79
CA TYR A 256 0.62 -7.52 20.24
C TYR A 256 1.49 -8.20 19.19
N ASP A 257 2.71 -8.59 19.53
CA ASP A 257 3.62 -9.31 18.61
C ASP A 257 3.10 -10.73 18.37
N VAL A 258 2.75 -11.03 17.12
CA VAL A 258 2.21 -12.31 16.66
C VAL A 258 3.09 -12.94 15.59
N THR A 259 4.34 -12.47 15.43
CA THR A 259 5.24 -12.89 14.34
C THR A 259 5.36 -14.41 14.26
N SER A 260 5.39 -15.13 15.39
CA SER A 260 5.53 -16.59 15.42
C SER A 260 4.30 -17.38 14.94
N TYR A 261 3.16 -16.72 14.77
CA TYR A 261 1.92 -17.34 14.30
C TYR A 261 1.75 -17.25 12.77
N PHE A 262 2.58 -16.43 12.12
CA PHE A 262 2.63 -16.35 10.66
C PHE A 262 3.70 -17.30 10.13
N LYS A 263 3.33 -18.10 9.14
CA LYS A 263 4.30 -18.88 8.37
C LYS A 263 4.96 -17.95 7.36
N MET A 264 6.27 -17.79 7.52
CA MET A 264 7.09 -16.90 6.68
C MET A 264 7.80 -17.69 5.58
N ALA A 265 7.76 -17.17 4.36
CA ALA A 265 8.59 -17.59 3.24
C ALA A 265 9.31 -16.38 2.65
N VAL A 266 10.61 -16.48 2.38
CA VAL A 266 11.42 -15.39 1.79
C VAL A 266 11.59 -15.67 0.30
N SER A 267 11.38 -14.65 -0.54
CA SER A 267 11.68 -14.70 -1.97
C SER A 267 13.12 -14.28 -2.24
N THR A 268 13.68 -14.72 -3.37
CA THR A 268 15.03 -14.35 -3.81
C THR A 268 14.99 -13.91 -5.26
N ASN A 269 15.59 -12.78 -5.56
CA ASN A 269 15.73 -12.30 -6.93
C ASN A 269 16.73 -13.17 -7.69
N GLU A 270 16.33 -13.71 -8.84
CA GLU A 270 17.17 -14.64 -9.60
C GLU A 270 18.40 -13.99 -10.25
N GLU A 271 18.33 -12.70 -10.58
CA GLU A 271 19.43 -11.96 -11.23
C GLU A 271 20.54 -11.66 -10.22
N THR A 272 20.19 -11.23 -9.01
CA THR A 272 21.13 -10.77 -7.99
C THR A 272 21.46 -11.83 -6.93
N GLY A 273 20.55 -12.77 -6.69
CA GLY A 273 20.61 -13.73 -5.60
C GLY A 273 20.30 -13.13 -4.22
N TYR A 274 19.80 -11.89 -4.16
CA TYR A 274 19.41 -11.22 -2.91
C TYR A 274 17.96 -11.53 -2.54
N ALA A 275 17.69 -11.57 -1.22
CA ALA A 275 16.32 -11.64 -0.73
C ALA A 275 15.55 -10.41 -1.20
N ASN A 276 14.35 -10.62 -1.77
CA ASN A 276 13.59 -9.55 -2.44
C ASN A 276 12.13 -9.51 -2.00
N GLY A 277 11.83 -9.93 -0.78
CA GLY A 277 10.48 -9.90 -0.25
C GLY A 277 10.16 -11.12 0.59
N PHE A 278 8.89 -11.24 0.93
CA PHE A 278 8.38 -12.33 1.74
C PHE A 278 6.88 -12.56 1.53
N VAL A 279 6.45 -13.76 1.87
CA VAL A 279 5.05 -14.12 2.09
C VAL A 279 4.89 -14.44 3.57
N ALA A 280 3.91 -13.82 4.21
CA ALA A 280 3.52 -14.07 5.60
C ALA A 280 2.07 -14.53 5.66
N GLU A 281 1.83 -15.82 5.91
CA GLU A 281 0.49 -16.41 5.89
C GLU A 281 0.02 -16.88 7.27
N CYS A 282 -1.26 -16.66 7.58
CA CYS A 282 -1.91 -17.09 8.82
C CYS A 282 -3.40 -17.37 8.59
N ASN A 283 -3.98 -18.24 9.43
CA ASN A 283 -5.43 -18.28 9.62
C ASN A 283 -5.80 -17.39 10.81
N LEU A 284 -6.46 -16.26 10.55
CA LEU A 284 -6.76 -15.29 11.62
C LEU A 284 -7.73 -15.85 12.67
N LYS A 285 -8.62 -16.80 12.31
CA LYS A 285 -9.51 -17.44 13.28
C LYS A 285 -8.74 -18.32 14.25
N GLU A 286 -7.76 -19.07 13.77
CA GLU A 286 -6.88 -19.89 14.62
C GLU A 286 -5.97 -19.02 15.50
N LEU A 287 -5.49 -17.89 14.98
CA LEU A 287 -4.73 -16.91 15.76
C LEU A 287 -5.58 -16.34 16.92
N ASP A 288 -6.81 -15.93 16.62
CA ASP A 288 -7.76 -15.39 17.59
C ASP A 288 -8.07 -16.43 18.70
N GLU A 289 -8.23 -17.71 18.34
CA GLU A 289 -8.42 -18.80 19.31
C GLU A 289 -7.16 -19.08 20.16
N ALA A 290 -5.97 -18.89 19.58
CA ALA A 290 -4.70 -19.20 20.25
C ALA A 290 -4.22 -18.11 21.22
N CYS A 291 -4.80 -16.91 21.16
CA CYS A 291 -4.35 -15.74 21.91
C CYS A 291 -5.48 -15.11 22.76
N GLU A 292 -5.42 -15.28 24.09
CA GLU A 292 -6.44 -14.71 25.01
C GLU A 292 -6.28 -13.19 25.27
N ASP A 293 -5.18 -12.57 24.81
CA ASP A 293 -4.83 -11.17 25.12
C ASP A 293 -5.55 -10.13 24.24
N PHE A 294 -6.12 -10.57 23.11
CA PHE A 294 -6.86 -9.74 22.16
C PHE A 294 -8.02 -10.52 21.52
N GLU A 295 -8.86 -9.82 20.76
CA GLU A 295 -9.88 -10.38 19.89
C GLU A 295 -9.72 -9.75 18.50
N ILE A 296 -9.76 -10.54 17.44
CA ILE A 296 -9.72 -10.05 16.06
C ILE A 296 -11.14 -9.69 15.63
N THR A 297 -11.31 -8.44 15.18
CA THR A 297 -12.60 -7.90 14.73
C THR A 297 -12.43 -7.12 13.43
N ALA A 298 -13.52 -6.57 12.90
CA ALA A 298 -13.49 -5.67 11.76
C ALA A 298 -12.62 -4.41 11.96
N ASP A 299 -12.42 -3.98 13.21
CA ASP A 299 -11.59 -2.82 13.54
C ASP A 299 -10.09 -3.18 13.73
N THR A 300 -9.75 -4.47 13.63
CA THR A 300 -8.38 -4.97 13.83
C THR A 300 -7.51 -4.72 12.60
N THR A 301 -6.26 -4.40 12.87
CA THR A 301 -5.22 -4.21 11.87
C THR A 301 -4.07 -5.20 12.10
N ILE A 302 -3.57 -5.80 11.04
CA ILE A 302 -2.32 -6.56 11.02
C ILE A 302 -1.22 -5.61 10.56
N TRP A 303 -0.32 -5.25 11.46
CA TRP A 303 0.76 -4.29 11.22
C TRP A 303 2.09 -5.01 11.07
N VAL A 304 2.85 -4.70 10.02
CA VAL A 304 4.19 -5.27 9.79
C VAL A 304 5.22 -4.16 9.82
N GLU A 305 6.34 -4.39 10.51
CA GLU A 305 7.54 -3.56 10.46
C GLU A 305 8.70 -4.39 9.94
N TYR A 306 9.46 -3.86 8.98
CA TYR A 306 10.64 -4.52 8.43
C TYR A 306 11.62 -3.52 7.83
N SER A 307 12.81 -4.00 7.48
CA SER A 307 13.83 -3.18 6.84
C SER A 307 14.38 -3.77 5.54
N VAL A 308 14.87 -2.88 4.71
CA VAL A 308 15.40 -3.15 3.37
C VAL A 308 16.70 -2.36 3.19
N THR A 309 17.67 -2.90 2.47
CA THR A 309 18.93 -2.18 2.16
C THR A 309 18.94 -1.76 0.68
N LEU A 310 19.31 -0.50 0.39
CA LEU A 310 19.53 -0.04 -0.98
C LEU A 310 20.88 -0.58 -1.48
N ASN A 311 20.87 -1.39 -2.55
CA ASN A 311 22.04 -2.15 -2.99
C ASN A 311 22.64 -1.62 -4.32
N GLU A 312 23.65 -2.32 -4.85
CA GLU A 312 24.43 -1.90 -6.02
C GLU A 312 23.66 -1.99 -7.36
N TYR A 313 22.48 -2.59 -7.36
CA TYR A 313 21.59 -2.69 -8.51
C TYR A 313 20.53 -1.58 -8.52
N ALA A 314 20.61 -0.62 -7.58
CA ALA A 314 19.69 0.49 -7.51
C ALA A 314 19.69 1.34 -8.79
N VAL A 315 18.50 1.74 -9.23
CA VAL A 315 18.31 2.59 -10.39
C VAL A 315 18.15 4.03 -9.94
N ALA A 316 18.99 4.92 -10.47
CA ALA A 316 18.93 6.35 -10.19
C ALA A 316 17.83 7.06 -11.00
N GLY A 317 17.21 8.08 -10.41
CA GLY A 317 16.25 8.95 -11.08
C GLY A 317 14.80 8.45 -11.05
N PRO A 318 13.94 8.90 -11.98
CA PRO A 318 12.48 8.81 -11.83
C PRO A 318 11.91 7.41 -11.94
N GLU A 319 12.68 6.42 -12.43
CA GLU A 319 12.27 5.02 -12.39
C GLU A 319 12.24 4.48 -10.95
N GLY A 320 13.21 4.91 -10.15
CA GLY A 320 13.36 4.55 -8.74
C GLY A 320 13.51 3.05 -8.52
N ASN A 321 13.27 2.62 -7.28
CA ASN A 321 13.39 1.25 -6.83
C ASN A 321 12.12 0.91 -6.06
N LYS A 322 11.25 0.09 -6.67
CA LYS A 322 9.90 -0.13 -6.16
C LYS A 322 9.82 -1.30 -5.21
N ASN A 323 8.88 -1.20 -4.29
CA ASN A 323 8.50 -2.24 -3.37
C ASN A 323 6.96 -2.36 -3.37
N PHE A 324 6.45 -3.57 -3.59
CA PHE A 324 5.04 -3.87 -3.83
C PHE A 324 4.44 -4.68 -2.68
N VAL A 325 3.18 -4.46 -2.35
CA VAL A 325 2.44 -5.34 -1.43
C VAL A 325 1.02 -5.57 -1.92
N TYR A 326 0.52 -6.77 -1.67
CA TYR A 326 -0.91 -7.07 -1.75
C TYR A 326 -1.28 -8.14 -0.72
N LEU A 327 -2.58 -8.26 -0.44
CA LEU A 327 -3.11 -9.34 0.39
C LEU A 327 -3.75 -10.42 -0.47
N GLU A 328 -3.58 -11.67 -0.08
CA GLU A 328 -4.50 -12.75 -0.43
C GLU A 328 -5.35 -13.10 0.80
N TYR A 329 -6.64 -13.33 0.62
CA TYR A 329 -7.57 -13.54 1.73
C TYR A 329 -8.71 -14.50 1.41
N GLU A 330 -9.30 -15.09 2.45
CA GLU A 330 -10.53 -15.86 2.34
C GLU A 330 -11.68 -14.97 1.88
N ASN A 331 -12.18 -15.20 0.66
CA ASN A 331 -13.24 -14.40 0.05
C ASN A 331 -14.59 -15.14 0.03
N ASN A 332 -14.64 -16.41 0.46
CA ASN A 332 -15.86 -17.21 0.51
C ASN A 332 -16.20 -17.65 1.94
N PRO A 333 -17.10 -16.94 2.65
CA PRO A 333 -17.50 -17.32 4.02
C PRO A 333 -18.37 -18.59 4.09
N TYR A 334 -18.75 -19.17 2.95
CA TYR A 334 -19.79 -20.19 2.87
C TYR A 334 -19.28 -21.62 2.63
N VAL A 335 -17.97 -21.81 2.55
CA VAL A 335 -17.32 -23.12 2.43
C VAL A 335 -16.52 -23.40 3.69
N ASP A 336 -16.70 -24.57 4.31
CA ASP A 336 -16.06 -24.96 5.56
C ASP A 336 -14.85 -25.90 5.36
N ALA A 337 -14.01 -25.98 6.40
CA ALA A 337 -12.66 -26.54 6.38
C ALA A 337 -12.54 -28.06 6.10
N ASP A 338 -13.64 -28.80 5.98
CA ASP A 338 -13.64 -30.24 5.70
C ASP A 338 -14.08 -30.59 4.25
N GLY A 339 -14.15 -29.58 3.37
CA GLY A 339 -14.34 -29.70 1.92
C GLY A 339 -13.13 -29.25 1.07
N ASP A 340 -11.92 -29.45 1.60
CA ASP A 340 -10.56 -29.15 1.07
C ASP A 340 -10.20 -27.68 0.80
N ILE A 341 -9.77 -26.97 1.86
CA ILE A 341 -8.74 -25.92 1.77
C ILE A 341 -7.67 -26.08 2.87
N ASN A 342 -7.42 -27.31 3.33
CA ASN A 342 -6.32 -27.55 4.25
C ASN A 342 -4.99 -27.45 3.49
N THR A 343 -4.41 -26.26 3.58
CA THR A 343 -3.09 -25.83 3.12
C THR A 343 -2.99 -25.59 1.61
N PRO A 344 -2.51 -24.41 1.16
CA PRO A 344 -1.62 -24.43 0.03
C PRO A 344 -0.36 -25.17 0.51
N ASP A 345 -0.36 -26.49 0.43
CA ASP A 345 0.85 -27.17 -0.02
C ASP A 345 0.95 -26.87 -1.52
N ARG A 346 1.16 -25.58 -1.83
CA ARG A 346 1.54 -25.14 -3.16
C ARG A 346 3.04 -25.42 -3.23
N PRO A 347 3.48 -26.40 -4.04
CA PRO A 347 4.89 -26.53 -4.32
C PRO A 347 5.32 -25.22 -4.98
N GLY A 348 6.48 -24.72 -4.56
CA GLY A 348 7.05 -23.49 -5.11
C GLY A 348 7.18 -23.49 -6.63
N SER A 349 7.55 -22.30 -7.13
CA SER A 349 7.80 -21.93 -8.52
C SER A 349 6.57 -21.88 -9.42
N ASP A 350 6.08 -20.68 -9.70
CA ASP A 350 6.01 -20.20 -11.07
C ASP A 350 6.34 -18.70 -11.07
N GLU A 351 7.33 -18.35 -11.88
CA GLU A 351 7.89 -17.01 -12.13
C GLU A 351 6.82 -15.96 -12.50
N PRO A 352 7.09 -14.65 -12.31
CA PRO A 352 6.33 -13.61 -12.98
C PRO A 352 6.69 -13.61 -14.48
N GLY A 353 5.96 -14.40 -15.27
CA GLY A 353 6.12 -14.50 -16.72
C GLY A 353 5.04 -13.76 -17.50
N GLU A 354 5.47 -12.83 -18.36
CA GLU A 354 4.66 -12.12 -19.34
C GLU A 354 3.77 -13.03 -20.23
N GLY A 355 2.50 -12.65 -20.39
CA GLY A 355 1.77 -12.67 -21.66
C GLY A 355 1.29 -14.00 -22.27
N GLY A 356 -0.03 -14.09 -22.49
CA GLY A 356 -0.60 -14.55 -23.77
C GLY A 356 -1.35 -15.89 -23.80
N ASP A 357 -2.63 -15.77 -24.13
CA ASP A 357 -3.51 -16.70 -24.86
C ASP A 357 -4.13 -17.94 -24.14
N GLU A 358 -5.43 -17.78 -23.86
CA GLU A 358 -6.50 -18.80 -23.87
C GLU A 358 -6.46 -19.72 -25.13
N PRO A 359 -7.00 -20.97 -25.12
CA PRO A 359 -8.43 -21.22 -24.81
C PRO A 359 -8.85 -22.61 -24.25
N GLY A 360 -9.95 -22.59 -23.49
CA GLY A 360 -11.17 -23.39 -23.77
C GLY A 360 -11.43 -24.69 -22.98
N GLY A 361 -12.58 -24.73 -22.29
CA GLY A 361 -13.31 -25.97 -21.96
C GLY A 361 -14.15 -25.94 -20.67
N ASP A 362 -15.22 -25.15 -20.62
CA ASP A 362 -16.10 -25.03 -19.43
C ASP A 362 -16.86 -26.32 -19.11
N GLN A 363 -16.63 -26.81 -17.89
CA GLN A 363 -17.54 -27.63 -17.11
C GLN A 363 -17.99 -26.78 -15.92
N PRO A 364 -19.29 -26.65 -15.60
CA PRO A 364 -19.74 -25.86 -14.47
C PRO A 364 -19.47 -26.66 -13.20
N GLY A 365 -18.45 -26.24 -12.46
CA GLY A 365 -18.06 -26.83 -11.19
C GLY A 365 -16.66 -26.39 -10.86
N ASP A 366 -16.54 -25.71 -9.72
CA ASP A 366 -15.30 -25.26 -9.07
C ASP A 366 -14.84 -23.83 -9.39
N GLY A 367 -15.70 -22.85 -9.04
CA GLY A 367 -15.32 -21.43 -8.99
C GLY A 367 -14.89 -20.98 -7.59
N GLY A 368 -14.67 -21.90 -6.64
CA GLY A 368 -14.46 -21.62 -5.21
C GLY A 368 -13.00 -21.65 -4.75
N ASP A 369 -12.06 -21.94 -5.64
CA ASP A 369 -10.73 -22.43 -5.26
C ASP A 369 -9.61 -21.38 -5.23
N GLN A 370 -9.90 -20.09 -5.44
CA GLN A 370 -8.86 -19.05 -5.45
C GLN A 370 -9.15 -17.98 -4.38
N PRO A 371 -8.17 -17.66 -3.50
CA PRO A 371 -8.33 -16.61 -2.51
C PRO A 371 -8.54 -15.25 -3.20
N GLY A 372 -9.26 -14.37 -2.54
CA GLY A 372 -9.43 -12.99 -3.02
C GLY A 372 -8.11 -12.22 -2.92
N LYS A 373 -7.94 -11.21 -3.78
CA LYS A 373 -6.72 -10.37 -3.83
C LYS A 373 -7.02 -8.88 -3.73
N THR A 374 -6.24 -8.14 -2.96
CA THR A 374 -6.34 -6.67 -2.99
C THR A 374 -5.63 -6.10 -4.22
N GLU A 375 -5.94 -4.86 -4.56
CA GLU A 375 -5.06 -4.08 -5.44
C GLU A 375 -3.64 -4.02 -4.84
N ILE A 376 -2.64 -3.93 -5.71
CA ILE A 376 -1.24 -3.79 -5.31
C ILE A 376 -1.00 -2.36 -4.84
N ASP A 377 -0.43 -2.21 -3.64
CA ASP A 377 0.10 -0.96 -3.16
C ASP A 377 1.63 -0.89 -3.34
N THR A 378 2.15 0.29 -3.69
CA THR A 378 3.53 0.47 -4.14
C THR A 378 4.20 1.65 -3.44
N ASN A 379 5.43 1.48 -2.98
CA ASN A 379 6.30 2.59 -2.61
C ASN A 379 7.54 2.63 -3.50
N ILE A 380 8.15 3.81 -3.63
CA ILE A 380 9.34 4.01 -4.47
C ILE A 380 10.47 4.65 -3.67
N VAL A 381 11.66 4.05 -3.72
CA VAL A 381 12.90 4.65 -3.23
C VAL A 381 13.69 5.23 -4.39
N PHE A 382 13.97 6.53 -4.33
CA PHE A 382 14.80 7.23 -5.29
C PHE A 382 16.25 7.29 -4.82
N THR A 383 17.15 7.48 -5.79
CA THR A 383 18.57 7.75 -5.54
C THR A 383 19.14 8.49 -6.76
N PHE A 384 20.29 9.16 -6.60
CA PHE A 384 20.85 10.08 -7.58
C PHE A 384 22.34 9.87 -7.81
N ASP A 385 22.83 10.25 -8.99
CA ASP A 385 24.25 10.19 -9.32
C ASP A 385 24.87 11.59 -9.40
N ALA A 386 26.09 11.75 -8.87
CA ALA A 386 26.91 12.93 -9.08
C ALA A 386 28.10 12.63 -9.99
N VAL A 387 28.17 13.31 -11.14
CA VAL A 387 29.24 13.15 -12.14
C VAL A 387 30.13 14.38 -12.23
N VAL A 388 31.42 14.20 -11.95
CA VAL A 388 32.43 15.25 -12.01
C VAL A 388 33.34 15.01 -13.21
N ASN A 389 33.40 15.97 -14.11
CA ASN A 389 34.30 15.93 -15.27
C ASN A 389 35.52 16.82 -15.00
N LYS A 390 36.71 16.22 -14.93
CA LYS A 390 37.95 16.95 -14.72
C LYS A 390 38.48 17.48 -16.05
N VAL A 391 38.63 18.80 -16.13
CA VAL A 391 39.11 19.45 -17.35
C VAL A 391 40.26 20.44 -17.09
N ASP A 392 40.99 20.77 -18.16
CA ASP A 392 41.89 21.92 -18.23
C ASP A 392 41.11 23.22 -18.53
N LYS A 393 41.82 24.36 -18.57
CA LYS A 393 41.23 25.67 -18.90
C LYS A 393 40.59 25.78 -20.27
N ASN A 394 40.93 24.89 -21.19
CA ASN A 394 40.40 24.86 -22.54
C ASN A 394 39.21 23.88 -22.65
N GLY A 395 38.82 23.22 -21.55
CA GLY A 395 37.75 22.23 -21.52
C GLY A 395 38.19 20.82 -21.96
N ASN A 396 39.49 20.55 -22.10
CA ASN A 396 39.96 19.20 -22.43
C ASN A 396 40.01 18.34 -21.16
N ALA A 397 39.67 17.06 -21.27
CA ALA A 397 39.78 16.10 -20.17
C ALA A 397 41.21 16.06 -19.58
N LEU A 398 41.30 16.08 -18.24
CA LEU A 398 42.57 16.15 -17.51
C LEU A 398 42.71 14.95 -16.58
N ALA A 399 43.71 14.10 -16.85
CA ALA A 399 43.99 12.89 -16.07
C ALA A 399 44.91 13.17 -14.87
N GLY A 400 44.90 12.25 -13.91
CA GLY A 400 45.80 12.26 -12.75
C GLY A 400 45.29 13.06 -11.55
N ALA A 401 44.04 13.52 -11.60
CA ALA A 401 43.33 14.03 -10.44
C ALA A 401 42.68 12.88 -9.64
N GLY A 402 42.38 13.15 -8.37
CA GLY A 402 41.56 12.31 -7.52
C GLY A 402 40.61 13.17 -6.69
N PHE A 403 39.38 12.66 -6.52
CA PHE A 403 38.33 13.34 -5.77
C PHE A 403 37.76 12.44 -4.70
N THR A 404 37.44 13.08 -3.57
CA THR A 404 36.62 12.52 -2.51
C THR A 404 35.36 13.36 -2.37
N LEU A 405 34.22 12.69 -2.29
CA LEU A 405 32.94 13.31 -1.96
C LEU A 405 32.71 13.18 -0.46
N TYR A 406 32.17 14.22 0.15
CA TYR A 406 31.73 14.21 1.54
C TYR A 406 30.26 14.61 1.60
N LYS A 407 29.48 13.98 2.48
CA LYS A 407 28.09 14.35 2.80
C LYS A 407 28.06 15.02 4.16
N TRP A 408 27.22 16.03 4.32
CA TRP A 408 27.02 16.70 5.59
C TRP A 408 26.02 15.90 6.43
N ILE A 409 26.44 15.47 7.62
CA ILE A 409 25.58 14.78 8.57
C ILE A 409 25.21 15.76 9.67
N LYS A 410 23.91 15.92 9.92
CA LYS A 410 23.41 16.74 11.02
C LYS A 410 23.69 16.07 12.36
N GLY A 411 24.35 16.80 13.26
CA GLY A 411 24.50 16.42 14.67
C GLY A 411 23.58 17.23 15.59
N GLU A 412 23.40 16.76 16.84
CA GLU A 412 22.56 17.43 17.85
C GLU A 412 23.01 18.87 18.16
N ASP A 413 24.32 19.09 18.27
CA ASP A 413 24.92 20.39 18.60
C ASP A 413 25.71 21.03 17.43
N ASN A 414 26.28 20.22 16.54
CA ASN A 414 26.99 20.65 15.33
C ASN A 414 27.07 19.48 14.34
N GLY A 415 26.91 19.71 13.04
CA GLY A 415 27.10 18.68 12.01
C GLY A 415 28.57 18.45 11.64
N SER A 416 28.79 17.44 10.80
CA SER A 416 30.12 17.05 10.31
C SER A 416 30.07 16.58 8.86
N TRP A 417 31.17 16.78 8.14
CA TRP A 417 31.40 16.19 6.83
C TRP A 417 31.89 14.75 7.00
N GLU A 418 31.14 13.79 6.47
CA GLU A 418 31.51 12.37 6.43
C GLU A 418 31.83 11.96 5.00
N GLN A 419 32.84 11.10 4.84
CA GLN A 419 33.32 10.70 3.53
C GLN A 419 32.33 9.71 2.88
N VAL A 420 31.95 9.98 1.63
CA VAL A 420 31.12 9.11 0.80
C VAL A 420 32.03 8.24 -0.06
N GLY A 421 32.07 6.94 0.23
CA GLY A 421 32.91 5.99 -0.49
C GLY A 421 34.42 6.26 -0.37
N GLU A 422 35.22 5.60 -1.20
CA GLU A 422 36.67 5.81 -1.26
C GLU A 422 37.03 6.93 -2.26
N GLU A 423 38.25 7.48 -2.17
CA GLU A 423 38.76 8.38 -3.20
C GLU A 423 38.75 7.71 -4.58
N ILE A 424 38.17 8.40 -5.57
CA ILE A 424 38.21 7.98 -6.96
C ILE A 424 39.43 8.66 -7.62
N THR A 425 40.27 7.89 -8.33
CA THR A 425 41.51 8.36 -8.96
C THR A 425 41.79 7.62 -10.28
N GLY A 426 42.70 8.15 -11.09
CA GLY A 426 43.14 7.51 -12.35
C GLY A 426 42.17 7.66 -13.53
N VAL A 427 41.07 8.38 -13.33
CA VAL A 427 40.03 8.67 -14.34
C VAL A 427 39.96 10.18 -14.64
N THR A 428 39.19 10.55 -15.66
CA THR A 428 38.88 11.97 -15.98
C THR A 428 37.43 12.34 -15.69
N THR A 429 36.58 11.34 -15.50
CA THR A 429 35.18 11.47 -15.11
C THR A 429 34.99 10.62 -13.87
N PHE A 430 34.51 11.24 -12.79
CA PHE A 430 34.34 10.65 -11.47
C PHE A 430 32.84 10.55 -11.23
N THR A 431 32.34 9.34 -10.99
CA THR A 431 30.92 9.08 -10.73
C THR A 431 30.78 8.65 -9.28
N PHE A 432 29.93 9.35 -8.54
CA PHE A 432 29.45 8.95 -7.23
C PHE A 432 28.00 8.51 -7.42
N GLU A 433 27.73 7.23 -7.20
CA GLU A 433 26.46 6.59 -7.52
C GLU A 433 25.59 6.46 -6.29
N SER A 434 24.28 6.43 -6.51
CA SER A 434 23.26 6.16 -5.49
C SER A 434 23.38 7.04 -4.24
N LEU A 435 23.15 8.33 -4.44
CA LEU A 435 23.13 9.39 -3.44
C LEU A 435 21.69 9.80 -3.11
N ASP A 436 21.43 10.05 -1.84
CA ASP A 436 20.23 10.73 -1.32
C ASP A 436 20.28 12.26 -1.62
N ALA A 437 19.16 12.95 -1.54
CA ALA A 437 19.15 14.40 -1.47
C ALA A 437 19.89 14.87 -0.20
N GLY A 438 20.69 15.92 -0.34
CA GLY A 438 21.49 16.36 0.80
C GLY A 438 22.60 17.30 0.42
N GLN A 439 23.37 17.68 1.43
CA GLN A 439 24.46 18.63 1.30
C GLN A 439 25.78 17.90 1.13
N TYR A 440 26.52 18.27 0.09
CA TYR A 440 27.75 17.61 -0.34
C TYR A 440 28.91 18.59 -0.47
N LYS A 441 30.13 18.08 -0.24
CA LYS A 441 31.39 18.77 -0.48
C LYS A 441 32.30 17.89 -1.33
N LEU A 442 32.65 18.38 -2.51
CA LEU A 442 33.62 17.74 -3.40
C LEU A 442 35.01 18.34 -3.16
N GLU A 443 35.99 17.48 -2.87
CA GLU A 443 37.37 17.89 -2.61
C GLU A 443 38.35 17.20 -3.58
N GLU A 444 39.22 17.97 -4.24
CA GLU A 444 40.35 17.41 -5.00
C GLU A 444 41.46 16.97 -4.04
N THR A 445 41.41 15.71 -3.64
CA THR A 445 42.33 15.08 -2.70
C THR A 445 43.66 14.70 -3.34
N THR A 446 43.65 14.41 -4.66
CA THR A 446 44.87 14.20 -5.44
C THR A 446 44.97 15.25 -6.55
N VAL A 447 45.95 16.14 -6.43
CA VAL A 447 46.19 17.21 -7.42
C VAL A 447 47.00 16.68 -8.61
N PRO A 448 46.54 16.88 -9.86
CA PRO A 448 47.28 16.46 -11.04
C PRO A 448 48.62 17.20 -11.15
N ASN A 449 49.66 16.48 -11.57
CA ASN A 449 51.02 17.03 -11.62
C ASN A 449 51.11 18.29 -12.51
N GLY A 450 51.69 19.37 -11.96
CA GLY A 450 51.83 20.65 -12.67
C GLY A 450 50.61 21.57 -12.57
N TYR A 451 49.62 21.23 -11.76
CA TYR A 451 48.44 22.06 -11.48
C TYR A 451 48.34 22.42 -10.00
N ASN A 452 47.48 23.38 -9.69
CA ASN A 452 47.14 23.76 -8.32
C ASN A 452 45.87 23.05 -7.86
N LYS A 453 45.75 22.80 -6.55
CA LYS A 453 44.53 22.25 -5.93
C LYS A 453 43.34 23.17 -6.24
N CYS A 454 42.22 22.62 -6.69
CA CYS A 454 40.99 23.39 -6.80
C CYS A 454 40.41 23.72 -5.41
N GLU A 455 39.58 24.77 -5.32
CA GLU A 455 38.80 25.00 -4.11
C GLU A 455 37.75 23.90 -3.95
N ASP A 456 37.41 23.57 -2.71
CA ASP A 456 36.32 22.66 -2.39
C ASP A 456 35.00 23.22 -2.94
N ILE A 457 34.15 22.34 -3.47
CA ILE A 457 32.84 22.71 -4.04
C ILE A 457 31.76 22.17 -3.11
N GLU A 458 31.07 23.07 -2.43
CA GLU A 458 29.90 22.76 -1.60
C GLU A 458 28.62 22.98 -2.41
N PHE A 459 27.71 22.00 -2.38
CA PHE A 459 26.44 22.03 -3.10
C PHE A 459 25.39 21.15 -2.40
N GLU A 460 24.12 21.35 -2.72
CA GLU A 460 23.01 20.54 -2.20
C GLU A 460 22.23 19.92 -3.36
N VAL A 461 22.04 18.60 -3.33
CA VAL A 461 21.19 17.88 -4.27
C VAL A 461 19.76 17.87 -3.72
N VAL A 462 18.79 18.23 -4.55
CA VAL A 462 17.37 18.31 -4.15
C VAL A 462 16.49 17.57 -5.16
N GLY A 463 15.79 16.54 -4.69
CA GLY A 463 14.68 15.91 -5.40
C GLY A 463 13.37 16.68 -5.21
N VAL A 464 12.59 16.84 -6.28
CA VAL A 464 11.27 17.50 -6.24
C VAL A 464 10.19 16.50 -6.59
N TYR A 465 9.28 16.24 -5.65
CA TYR A 465 8.27 15.18 -5.78
C TYR A 465 6.85 15.73 -5.98
N ASP A 466 6.08 15.10 -6.85
CA ASP A 466 4.61 15.23 -6.87
C ASP A 466 4.02 14.23 -5.87
N LYS A 467 3.58 14.74 -4.73
CA LYS A 467 2.95 13.95 -3.66
C LYS A 467 1.43 13.78 -3.84
N THR A 468 0.89 14.11 -5.03
CA THR A 468 -0.54 13.90 -5.34
C THR A 468 -0.80 12.64 -6.14
N THR A 469 0.25 11.97 -6.61
CA THR A 469 0.18 10.64 -7.23
C THR A 469 0.46 9.57 -6.19
N ASP A 470 -0.07 8.37 -6.42
CA ASP A 470 0.20 7.21 -5.59
C ASP A 470 0.69 6.05 -6.50
N PRO A 471 1.97 5.65 -6.42
CA PRO A 471 3.03 6.25 -5.58
C PRO A 471 3.42 7.67 -6.03
N HIS A 472 4.16 8.39 -5.18
CA HIS A 472 4.71 9.72 -5.53
C HIS A 472 5.69 9.64 -6.71
N THR A 473 5.83 10.73 -7.46
CA THR A 473 6.73 10.79 -8.64
C THR A 473 7.79 11.87 -8.52
N LEU A 474 9.02 11.58 -8.96
CA LEU A 474 10.10 12.55 -9.08
C LEU A 474 9.90 13.43 -10.32
N THR A 475 9.72 14.73 -10.13
CA THR A 475 9.37 15.70 -11.19
C THR A 475 10.51 16.62 -11.59
N ALA A 476 11.49 16.83 -10.71
CA ALA A 476 12.69 17.59 -11.01
C ALA A 476 13.84 17.18 -10.08
N LEU A 477 15.06 17.47 -10.54
CA LEU A 477 16.30 17.36 -9.79
C LEU A 477 16.99 18.72 -9.87
N GLN A 478 17.44 19.24 -8.72
CA GLN A 478 18.07 20.55 -8.60
C GLN A 478 19.41 20.45 -7.88
N VAL A 479 20.26 21.43 -8.12
CA VAL A 479 21.50 21.63 -7.33
C VAL A 479 21.49 23.04 -6.78
N LEU A 480 21.56 23.18 -5.46
CA LEU A 480 21.65 24.48 -4.80
C LEU A 480 23.08 24.77 -4.35
N ASN A 481 23.47 26.05 -4.36
CA ASN A 481 24.70 26.50 -3.71
C ASN A 481 24.46 26.76 -2.20
N LYS A 482 25.53 27.07 -1.46
CA LYS A 482 25.49 27.42 -0.02
C LYS A 482 24.56 28.60 0.34
N ASP A 483 24.20 29.45 -0.62
CA ASP A 483 23.33 30.60 -0.44
C ASP A 483 21.86 30.25 -0.79
N GLY A 484 21.58 28.99 -1.18
CA GLY A 484 20.27 28.46 -1.54
C GLY A 484 19.83 28.78 -2.97
N GLU A 485 20.74 29.23 -3.84
CA GLU A 485 20.43 29.53 -5.24
C GLU A 485 20.57 28.28 -6.10
N ASP A 486 19.61 28.04 -6.99
CA ASP A 486 19.68 26.97 -7.98
C ASP A 486 20.79 27.25 -9.01
N ILE A 487 21.81 26.39 -9.02
CA ILE A 487 22.97 26.42 -9.90
C ILE A 487 22.93 25.31 -10.97
N SER A 488 21.80 24.61 -11.09
CA SER A 488 21.54 23.59 -12.13
C SER A 488 20.77 24.14 -13.34
N THR A 489 20.23 25.36 -13.24
CA THR A 489 19.45 26.01 -14.29
C THR A 489 19.88 27.47 -14.54
N GLY A 490 19.52 28.02 -15.70
CA GLY A 490 19.78 29.42 -16.07
C GLY A 490 21.17 29.72 -16.64
N ASP A 491 21.43 31.01 -16.92
CA ASP A 491 22.63 31.47 -17.65
C ASP A 491 23.94 31.29 -16.87
N ASN A 492 23.86 31.13 -15.54
CA ASN A 492 25.01 30.96 -14.65
C ASN A 492 25.12 29.54 -14.08
N ALA A 493 24.42 28.56 -14.68
CA ALA A 493 24.46 27.18 -14.23
C ALA A 493 25.89 26.64 -14.23
N THR A 494 26.33 26.13 -13.08
CA THR A 494 27.62 25.45 -12.90
C THR A 494 27.45 23.93 -12.78
N PHE A 495 26.21 23.48 -12.57
CA PHE A 495 25.79 22.09 -12.65
C PHE A 495 24.80 21.90 -13.81
N ASN A 496 24.69 20.66 -14.26
CA ASN A 496 23.64 20.20 -15.15
C ASN A 496 22.89 19.07 -14.45
N ALA A 497 21.58 19.22 -14.28
CA ALA A 497 20.70 18.16 -13.79
C ALA A 497 19.99 17.49 -14.97
N THR A 498 20.14 16.17 -15.11
CA THR A 498 19.47 15.34 -16.10
C THR A 498 18.52 14.38 -15.39
N LEU A 499 17.26 14.82 -15.25
CA LEU A 499 16.22 14.06 -14.54
C LEU A 499 16.10 12.62 -15.03
N ALA A 500 16.07 12.38 -16.35
CA ALA A 500 15.90 11.05 -16.92
C ALA A 500 17.01 10.03 -16.55
N LEU A 501 18.15 10.52 -16.04
CA LEU A 501 19.26 9.68 -15.56
C LEU A 501 19.42 9.75 -14.04
N GLY A 502 18.58 10.53 -13.33
CA GLY A 502 18.80 10.82 -11.91
C GLY A 502 20.13 11.50 -11.63
N GLN A 503 20.71 12.22 -12.59
CA GLN A 503 22.11 12.60 -12.54
C GLN A 503 22.29 14.11 -12.43
N VAL A 504 23.17 14.56 -11.54
CA VAL A 504 23.74 15.91 -11.52
C VAL A 504 25.19 15.84 -11.98
N SER A 505 25.64 16.81 -12.79
CA SER A 505 27.00 16.81 -13.31
C SER A 505 27.63 18.19 -13.34
N THR A 506 28.95 18.26 -13.18
CA THR A 506 29.72 19.51 -13.24
C THR A 506 31.10 19.32 -13.88
N ASN A 507 31.70 20.43 -14.33
CA ASN A 507 33.08 20.47 -14.80
C ASN A 507 33.97 21.13 -13.75
N VAL A 508 35.04 20.45 -13.33
CA VAL A 508 36.05 21.01 -12.42
C VAL A 508 37.32 21.34 -13.18
N ILE A 509 37.64 22.64 -13.26
CA ILE A 509 38.79 23.17 -14.01
C ILE A 509 40.02 23.25 -13.10
N ASN A 510 41.14 22.65 -13.51
CA ASN A 510 42.43 22.92 -12.86
C ASN A 510 43.26 23.92 -13.65
N SER A 511 43.79 24.91 -12.93
CA SER A 511 44.70 25.90 -13.45
C SER A 511 46.14 25.53 -13.13
N SER A 512 47.01 25.59 -14.14
CA SER A 512 48.47 25.51 -14.00
C SER A 512 49.12 26.89 -13.89
N ASP A 513 48.34 27.96 -13.71
CA ASP A 513 48.91 29.30 -13.51
C ASP A 513 49.74 29.34 -12.23
N GLU A 514 50.75 30.20 -12.21
CA GLU A 514 51.44 30.52 -10.96
C GLU A 514 50.41 31.06 -9.95
N VAL A 515 50.15 30.28 -8.90
CA VAL A 515 49.54 30.83 -7.68
C VAL A 515 50.62 31.73 -7.07
N LEU A 516 50.63 32.99 -7.48
CA LEU A 516 51.28 34.03 -6.69
C LEU A 516 50.73 33.88 -5.27
N PRO A 517 51.58 33.87 -4.20
CA PRO A 517 51.10 33.67 -2.85
C PRO A 517 49.98 34.66 -2.60
N GLY A 518 48.75 34.14 -2.51
CA GLY A 518 47.58 34.94 -2.24
C GLY A 518 47.83 35.62 -0.90
N THR A 519 48.12 36.92 -0.92
CA THR A 519 48.18 37.72 0.29
C THR A 519 46.74 37.92 0.76
N GLY A 520 46.15 36.86 1.33
CA GLY A 520 44.72 36.79 1.65
C GLY A 520 44.34 35.79 2.73
N GLY A 521 45.28 35.09 3.37
CA GLY A 521 45.04 34.39 4.63
C GLY A 521 45.60 35.21 5.80
N ILE A 522 44.77 35.48 6.83
CA ILE A 522 44.99 36.05 8.20
C ILE A 522 46.14 37.06 8.43
N GLY A 523 47.34 36.88 7.86
CA GLY A 523 48.50 37.76 7.96
C GLY A 523 48.31 39.18 7.39
N THR A 524 47.58 39.39 6.29
CA THR A 524 47.35 40.76 5.76
C THR A 524 46.43 41.60 6.63
N THR A 525 45.41 40.99 7.25
CA THR A 525 44.53 41.66 8.22
C THR A 525 45.32 42.15 9.44
N ILE A 526 46.30 41.38 9.93
CA ILE A 526 47.18 41.80 11.03
C ILE A 526 48.02 43.02 10.63
N PHE A 527 48.57 43.06 9.40
CA PHE A 527 49.34 44.21 8.93
C PHE A 527 48.48 45.47 8.68
N TYR A 528 47.24 45.33 8.19
CA TYR A 528 46.32 46.47 8.05
C TYR A 528 45.86 47.02 9.41
N VAL A 529 45.58 46.16 10.40
CA VAL A 529 45.16 46.58 11.74
C VAL A 529 46.32 47.27 12.48
N VAL A 530 47.55 46.73 12.40
CA VAL A 530 48.73 47.36 13.00
C VAL A 530 49.12 48.64 12.26
N GLY A 531 49.02 48.66 10.93
CA GLY A 531 49.26 49.84 10.11
C GLY A 531 48.27 50.98 10.37
N ALA A 532 46.96 50.67 10.46
CA ALA A 532 45.93 51.65 10.76
C ALA A 532 46.05 52.22 12.18
N ALA A 533 46.42 51.41 13.17
CA ALA A 533 46.69 51.86 14.53
C ALA A 533 47.91 52.80 14.61
N LEU A 534 48.96 52.54 13.84
CA LEU A 534 50.15 53.41 13.76
C LEU A 534 49.84 54.76 13.08
N VAL A 535 49.02 54.76 12.02
CA VAL A 535 48.60 56.00 11.34
C VAL A 535 47.70 56.84 12.25
N LEU A 536 46.75 56.23 12.96
CA LEU A 536 45.93 56.93 13.96
C LEU A 536 46.77 57.48 15.12
N GLY A 537 47.75 56.72 15.61
CA GLY A 537 48.71 57.18 16.60
C GLY A 537 49.54 58.39 16.14
N ALA A 538 50.00 58.38 14.89
CA ALA A 538 50.74 59.49 14.29
C ALA A 538 49.88 60.75 14.09
N VAL A 539 48.61 60.60 13.71
CA VAL A 539 47.65 61.70 13.56
C VAL A 539 47.32 62.33 14.92
N VAL A 540 47.11 61.53 15.97
CA VAL A 540 46.88 62.03 17.34
C VAL A 540 48.11 62.75 17.90
N LEU A 541 49.33 62.25 17.66
CA LEU A 541 50.60 62.92 18.01
C LEU A 541 50.80 64.25 17.26
N LEU A 542 50.42 64.33 16.00
CA LEU A 542 50.47 65.56 15.21
C LEU A 542 49.48 66.62 15.71
N ILE A 543 48.26 66.21 16.09
CA ILE A 543 47.24 67.11 16.62
C ILE A 543 47.61 67.62 18.02
N THR A 544 48.17 66.76 18.88
CA THR A 544 48.67 67.17 20.21
C THR A 544 49.87 68.10 20.09
N LYS A 545 50.82 67.83 19.19
CA LYS A 545 51.97 68.72 18.94
C LYS A 545 51.55 70.08 18.36
N LYS A 546 50.49 70.12 17.53
CA LYS A 546 49.95 71.38 16.98
C LYS A 546 49.17 72.20 18.03
N ARG A 547 48.54 71.55 19.02
CA ARG A 547 47.88 72.23 20.14
C ARG A 547 48.85 72.76 21.21
N MET A 548 49.95 72.06 21.47
CA MET A 548 50.98 72.51 22.43
C MET A 548 51.87 73.65 21.91
N GLY A 549 51.77 73.99 20.62
CA GLY A 549 52.49 75.13 20.02
C GLY A 549 51.71 76.45 20.03
N THR A 550 50.55 76.51 20.69
CA THR A 550 49.70 77.72 20.74
C THR A 550 49.33 78.06 22.20
N GLU A 551 50.34 78.30 23.03
CA GLU A 551 50.23 79.12 24.23
C GLU A 551 51.48 80.02 24.27
N GLU A 552 51.34 81.23 23.72
CA GLU A 552 52.06 82.44 24.15
C GLU A 552 51.06 83.35 24.86
#